data_AF-A0A7J7IVZ8-F1
#
_entry.id   AF-A0A7J7IVZ8-F1
#
_cell.length_a   1.000
_cell.length_b   1.000
_cell.length_c   1.000
_cell.angle_alpha   90.00
_cell.angle_beta   90.00
_cell.angle_gamma   90.00
#
_symmetry.space_group_name_H-M   'P 1'
#
loop_
_entity.id
_entity.type
_entity.pdbx_description
1 polymer ?
#
loop_
_entity_poly.entity_id
_entity_poly.type
_entity_poly.pdbx_seq_one_letter_code
_entity_poly.pdbx_strand_id
1 'polypeptide(L)'
;MKFVSTEDWGEMLVDKKQPVVCVIDLNSEEVKVVEQGLENMSCAVWCPDDKGVVFSAFFQEPFRLGMIYCPVRRSVLYHYNLETDSLKPLSDENGNISVRSAKFSPDGSKLVYLECKAGGPHCRTQKLMLVCIQ
;
A
#
# COMPACT_ATOMS: atom_id res chain seq x y z
N MET A 1 -2.76 36.35 9.69
CA MET A 1 -2.50 34.90 9.80
C MET A 1 -3.47 34.18 8.89
N LYS A 2 -2.98 33.40 7.93
CA LYS A 2 -3.81 32.57 7.05
C LYS A 2 -4.06 31.27 7.81
N PHE A 3 -5.27 31.04 8.30
CA PHE A 3 -5.63 29.75 8.89
C PHE A 3 -5.70 28.74 7.74
N VAL A 4 -4.70 27.87 7.64
CA VAL A 4 -4.74 26.71 6.75
C VAL A 4 -5.46 25.61 7.51
N SER A 5 -6.73 25.39 7.18
CA SER A 5 -7.47 24.24 7.70
C SER A 5 -7.08 23.01 6.88
N THR A 6 -6.32 22.11 7.47
CA THR A 6 -6.09 20.77 6.89
C THR A 6 -7.29 19.90 7.26
N GLU A 7 -7.96 19.31 6.28
CA GLU A 7 -9.02 18.34 6.57
C GLU A 7 -8.46 17.15 7.37
N ASP A 8 -9.15 16.78 8.44
CA ASP A 8 -8.85 15.59 9.22
C ASP A 8 -9.60 14.38 8.65
N TRP A 9 -9.25 13.17 9.07
CA TRP A 9 -9.93 11.93 8.68
C TRP A 9 -11.39 11.85 9.16
N GLY A 10 -11.83 12.72 10.08
CA GLY A 10 -13.20 12.72 10.60
C GLY A 10 -13.57 11.40 11.28
N GLU A 11 -14.86 11.04 11.36
CA GLU A 11 -15.36 9.67 11.65
C GLU A 11 -14.62 8.85 12.75
N MET A 12 -14.35 9.46 13.91
CA MET A 12 -13.58 8.84 15.02
C MET A 12 -12.07 8.63 14.75
N LEU A 13 -11.54 9.22 13.69
CA LEU A 13 -10.15 9.20 13.25
C LEU A 13 -9.50 10.60 13.31
N VAL A 14 -10.08 11.53 14.08
CA VAL A 14 -9.47 12.84 14.37
C VAL A 14 -8.04 12.64 14.91
N ASP A 15 -7.13 13.49 14.47
CA ASP A 15 -5.68 13.46 14.73
C ASP A 15 -4.90 12.24 14.21
N LYS A 16 -5.56 11.29 13.54
CA LYS A 16 -4.87 10.12 12.97
C LYS A 16 -3.93 10.55 11.85
N LYS A 17 -2.74 9.95 11.84
CA LYS A 17 -1.72 10.22 10.82
C LYS A 17 -1.83 9.23 9.68
N GLN A 18 -1.40 9.67 8.50
CA GLN A 18 -1.27 8.78 7.35
C GLN A 18 -0.19 7.74 7.65
N PRO A 19 -0.44 6.44 7.40
CA PRO A 19 0.58 5.43 7.56
C PRO A 19 1.65 5.58 6.47
N VAL A 20 2.89 5.32 6.87
CA VAL A 20 4.07 5.26 6.00
C VAL A 20 4.72 3.88 6.12
N VAL A 21 5.54 3.51 5.14
CA VAL A 21 6.38 2.32 5.23
C VAL A 21 7.76 2.76 5.69
N CYS A 22 8.25 2.11 6.75
CA CYS A 22 9.59 2.30 7.27
C CYS A 22 10.33 0.95 7.25
N VAL A 23 11.62 1.01 6.96
CA VAL A 23 12.55 -0.11 7.07
C VAL A 23 13.54 0.20 8.17
N ILE A 24 13.73 -0.74 9.08
CA ILE A 24 14.71 -0.65 10.16
C ILE A 24 15.84 -1.63 9.90
N ASP A 25 17.08 -1.14 9.90
CA ASP A 25 18.25 -2.00 9.95
C ASP A 25 18.49 -2.39 11.41
N LEU A 26 18.46 -3.70 11.68
CA LEU A 26 18.59 -4.22 13.05
C LEU A 26 20.04 -4.20 13.58
N ASN A 27 21.04 -4.03 12.71
CA ASN A 27 22.44 -3.96 13.11
C ASN A 27 22.85 -2.52 13.42
N SER A 28 22.44 -1.55 12.60
CA SER A 28 22.75 -0.14 12.81
C SER A 28 21.71 0.61 13.62
N GLU A 29 20.51 0.02 13.81
CA GLU A 29 19.33 0.67 14.41
C GLU A 29 18.82 1.89 13.61
N GLU A 30 19.29 2.05 12.37
CA GLU A 30 18.85 3.13 11.50
C GLU A 30 17.46 2.84 10.89
N VAL A 31 16.63 3.89 10.84
CA VAL A 31 15.29 3.83 10.26
C VAL A 31 15.25 4.63 8.97
N LYS A 32 14.93 3.95 7.86
CA LYS A 32 14.67 4.56 6.56
C LYS A 32 13.16 4.63 6.33
N VAL A 33 12.64 5.84 6.10
CA VAL A 33 11.25 6.03 5.64
C VAL A 33 11.23 5.93 4.12
N VAL A 34 10.26 5.19 3.56
CA VAL A 34 10.06 5.11 2.11
C VAL A 34 9.37 6.39 1.63
N GLU A 35 10.14 7.35 1.13
CA GLU A 35 9.66 8.66 0.68
C GLU A 35 9.51 8.71 -0.85
N GLN A 36 8.45 8.09 -1.37
CA GLN A 36 8.23 7.97 -2.83
C GLN A 36 7.07 8.83 -3.35
N GLY A 37 6.68 9.87 -2.62
CA GLY A 37 5.55 10.74 -2.99
C GLY A 37 4.18 10.04 -2.95
N LEU A 38 4.11 8.86 -2.35
CA LEU A 38 2.88 8.11 -2.14
C LEU A 38 2.27 8.43 -0.76
N GLU A 39 0.94 8.37 -0.69
CA GLU A 39 0.20 8.55 0.55
C GLU A 39 -0.40 7.21 1.03
N ASN A 40 -0.56 7.08 2.35
CA ASN A 40 -1.20 5.94 3.02
C ASN A 40 -0.63 4.59 2.58
N MET A 41 0.67 4.41 2.77
CA MET A 41 1.32 3.15 2.47
C MET A 41 1.10 2.19 3.63
N SER A 42 0.59 0.98 3.36
CA SER A 42 0.27 -0.01 4.38
C SER A 42 0.35 -1.44 3.83
N CYS A 43 0.05 -2.42 4.68
CA CYS A 43 0.04 -3.85 4.34
C CYS A 43 1.35 -4.33 3.70
N ALA A 44 2.48 -3.89 4.24
CA ALA A 44 3.80 -4.23 3.73
C ALA A 44 4.15 -5.71 3.98
N VAL A 45 4.85 -6.31 3.02
CA VAL A 45 5.46 -7.64 3.09
C VAL A 45 6.86 -7.59 2.49
N TRP A 46 7.79 -8.32 3.10
CA TRP A 46 9.16 -8.43 2.58
C TRP A 46 9.22 -9.25 1.30
N CYS A 47 10.08 -8.85 0.36
CA CYS A 47 10.48 -9.69 -0.75
C CYS A 47 11.33 -10.87 -0.22
N PRO A 48 11.23 -12.07 -0.82
CA PRO A 48 11.94 -13.26 -0.35
C PRO A 48 13.47 -13.17 -0.35
N ASP A 49 14.03 -12.19 -1.07
CA ASP A 49 15.46 -11.95 -1.20
C ASP A 49 15.98 -10.84 -0.28
N ASP A 50 15.13 -10.32 0.61
CA ASP A 50 15.39 -9.21 1.55
C ASP A 50 15.84 -7.89 0.89
N LYS A 51 15.74 -7.78 -0.45
CA LYS A 51 16.18 -6.59 -1.22
C LYS A 51 15.07 -5.60 -1.49
N GLY A 52 13.85 -5.92 -1.09
CA GLY A 52 12.68 -5.10 -1.38
C GLY A 52 11.52 -5.34 -0.44
N VAL A 53 10.56 -4.42 -0.51
CA VAL A 53 9.28 -4.53 0.17
C VAL A 53 8.15 -4.30 -0.83
N VAL A 54 7.09 -5.07 -0.67
CA VAL A 54 5.83 -4.89 -1.41
C VAL A 54 4.80 -4.33 -0.45
N PHE A 55 4.09 -3.27 -0.84
CA PHE A 55 3.07 -2.65 -0.01
C PHE A 55 1.92 -2.08 -0.86
N SER A 56 0.80 -1.79 -0.22
CA SER A 56 -0.35 -1.14 -0.84
C SER A 56 -0.35 0.35 -0.52
N ALA A 57 -0.54 1.21 -1.52
CA ALA A 57 -0.80 2.63 -1.30
C ALA A 57 -2.28 2.93 -1.62
N PHE A 58 -2.93 3.68 -0.72
CA PHE A 58 -4.36 3.96 -0.79
C PHE A 58 -4.62 5.42 -1.16
N PHE A 59 -5.39 5.64 -2.22
CA PHE A 59 -5.77 6.96 -2.69
C PHE A 59 -6.80 7.57 -1.75
N GLN A 60 -6.64 8.84 -1.38
CA GLN A 60 -7.54 9.51 -0.44
C GLN A 60 -8.74 10.19 -1.08
N GLU A 61 -8.69 10.42 -2.39
CA GLU A 61 -9.77 11.10 -3.10
C GLU A 61 -10.85 10.12 -3.57
N PRO A 62 -12.14 10.49 -3.49
CA PRO A 62 -12.68 11.78 -3.00
C PRO A 62 -12.89 11.86 -1.47
N PHE A 63 -12.67 10.77 -0.71
CA PHE A 63 -12.96 10.73 0.73
C PHE A 63 -11.89 10.03 1.56
N ARG A 64 -11.45 10.69 2.65
CA ARG A 64 -10.55 10.14 3.67
C ARG A 64 -11.29 9.24 4.65
N LEU A 65 -11.54 7.99 4.25
CA LEU A 65 -12.23 7.02 5.12
C LEU A 65 -11.24 6.15 5.91
N GLY A 66 -11.69 5.49 6.97
CA GLY A 66 -10.92 4.41 7.59
C GLY A 66 -10.92 3.13 6.75
N MET A 67 -9.83 2.34 6.77
CA MET A 67 -9.79 1.03 6.09
C MET A 67 -10.81 0.02 6.63
N ILE A 68 -11.24 0.19 7.89
CA ILE A 68 -12.30 -0.63 8.50
C ILE A 68 -13.64 -0.44 7.79
N TYR A 69 -13.96 0.80 7.40
CA TYR A 69 -15.25 1.15 6.81
C TYR A 69 -15.26 1.02 5.28
N CYS A 70 -14.12 1.24 4.62
CA CYS A 70 -14.01 1.15 3.17
C CYS A 70 -12.78 0.31 2.77
N PRO A 71 -12.88 -1.03 2.82
CA PRO A 71 -11.79 -1.93 2.47
C PRO A 71 -11.56 -2.05 0.96
N VAL A 72 -12.48 -1.52 0.14
CA VAL A 72 -12.44 -1.56 -1.34
C VAL A 72 -12.05 -0.21 -1.94
N ARG A 73 -11.21 0.55 -1.24
CA ARG A 73 -10.71 1.83 -1.73
C ARG A 73 -9.72 1.63 -2.87
N ARG A 74 -9.71 2.60 -3.79
CA ARG A 74 -8.71 2.64 -4.86
C ARG A 74 -7.32 2.53 -4.25
N SER A 75 -6.58 1.53 -4.70
CA SER A 75 -5.26 1.22 -4.18
C SER A 75 -4.42 0.55 -5.25
N VAL A 76 -3.12 0.72 -5.10
CA VAL A 76 -2.12 0.17 -6.02
C VAL A 76 -1.09 -0.59 -5.20
N LEU A 77 -0.69 -1.75 -5.70
CA LEU A 77 0.36 -2.56 -5.11
C LEU A 77 1.69 -2.09 -5.71
N TYR A 78 2.65 -1.74 -4.86
CA TYR A 78 3.96 -1.29 -5.27
C TYR A 78 5.05 -2.23 -4.76
N HIS A 79 6.10 -2.37 -5.56
CA HIS A 79 7.38 -2.92 -5.16
C HIS A 79 8.37 -1.77 -4.99
N TYR A 80 9.04 -1.73 -3.84
CA TYR A 80 10.12 -0.80 -3.58
C TYR A 80 11.41 -1.58 -3.35
N ASN A 81 12.41 -1.29 -4.19
CA ASN A 81 13.73 -1.90 -4.12
C ASN A 81 14.62 -1.05 -3.20
N LEU A 82 15.19 -1.69 -2.17
CA LEU A 82 15.98 -1.02 -1.13
C LEU A 82 17.39 -0.65 -1.62
N GLU A 83 17.95 -1.42 -2.55
CA GLU A 83 19.29 -1.22 -3.10
C GLU A 83 19.32 -0.07 -4.11
N THR A 84 18.31 0.00 -4.99
CA THR A 84 18.23 0.99 -6.06
C THR A 84 17.38 2.22 -5.71
N ASP A 85 16.77 2.22 -4.53
CA ASP A 85 15.85 3.27 -4.07
C ASP A 85 14.70 3.56 -5.03
N SER A 86 14.24 2.52 -5.75
CA SER A 86 13.27 2.67 -6.85
C SER A 86 11.91 2.05 -6.53
N LEU A 87 10.85 2.73 -6.95
CA LEU A 87 9.46 2.30 -6.81
C LEU A 87 8.88 1.84 -8.16
N LYS A 88 8.16 0.72 -8.17
CA LYS A 88 7.47 0.19 -9.36
C LYS A 88 6.06 -0.29 -9.01
N PRO A 89 5.01 0.09 -9.75
CA PRO A 89 3.68 -0.48 -9.59
C PRO A 89 3.65 -1.94 -10.08
N LEU A 90 3.01 -2.81 -9.29
CA LEU A 90 2.76 -4.22 -9.60
C LEU A 90 1.31 -4.49 -10.04
N SER A 91 0.40 -3.56 -9.75
CA SER A 91 -0.99 -3.56 -10.23
C SER A 91 -1.26 -2.36 -11.13
N ASP A 92 -2.43 -2.31 -11.76
CA ASP A 92 -2.81 -1.18 -12.63
C ASP A 92 -2.91 0.13 -11.83
N GLU A 93 -1.91 0.99 -11.99
CA GLU A 93 -1.80 2.27 -11.29
C GLU A 93 -2.92 3.26 -11.70
N ASN A 94 -3.33 3.20 -12.96
CA ASN A 94 -4.39 4.04 -13.52
C ASN A 94 -5.78 3.39 -13.42
N GLY A 95 -5.82 2.14 -12.93
CA GLY A 95 -7.02 1.36 -12.80
C GLY A 95 -7.93 1.83 -11.68
N ASN A 96 -9.23 1.58 -11.86
CA ASN A 96 -10.22 1.75 -10.80
C ASN A 96 -10.35 0.45 -9.95
N ILE A 97 -9.23 0.02 -9.38
CA ILE A 97 -9.09 -1.25 -8.66
C ILE A 97 -8.74 -1.04 -7.19
N SER A 98 -9.02 -2.06 -6.39
CA SER A 98 -8.62 -2.17 -5.00
C SER A 98 -7.87 -3.49 -4.80
N VAL A 99 -6.68 -3.40 -4.21
CA VAL A 99 -5.78 -4.53 -3.98
C VAL A 99 -5.70 -4.88 -2.50
N ARG A 100 -5.51 -6.16 -2.18
CA ARG A 100 -5.29 -6.62 -0.80
C ARG A 100 -4.54 -7.94 -0.75
N SER A 101 -4.08 -8.27 0.46
CA SER A 101 -3.62 -9.62 0.81
C SER A 101 -2.51 -10.13 -0.11
N ALA A 102 -1.55 -9.27 -0.44
CA ALA A 102 -0.35 -9.66 -1.17
C ALA A 102 0.44 -10.71 -0.38
N LYS A 103 0.81 -11.81 -1.05
CA LYS A 103 1.53 -12.93 -0.47
C LYS A 103 2.50 -13.52 -1.49
N PHE A 104 3.73 -13.74 -1.05
CA PHE A 104 4.67 -14.55 -1.79
C PHE A 104 4.32 -16.03 -1.66
N SER A 105 4.54 -16.76 -2.75
CA SER A 105 4.54 -18.22 -2.76
C SER A 105 5.63 -18.77 -1.83
N PRO A 106 5.49 -20.01 -1.31
CA PRO A 106 6.47 -20.57 -0.38
C PRO A 106 7.89 -20.68 -0.93
N ASP A 107 8.04 -20.82 -2.26
CA ASP A 107 9.33 -20.84 -2.95
C ASP A 107 9.85 -19.44 -3.34
N GLY A 108 9.09 -18.39 -3.01
CA GLY A 108 9.41 -17.00 -3.31
C GLY A 108 9.30 -16.60 -4.78
N SER A 109 8.99 -17.51 -5.70
CA SER A 109 9.06 -17.29 -7.15
C SER A 109 7.94 -16.41 -7.71
N LYS A 110 6.84 -16.31 -6.97
CA LYS A 110 5.59 -15.68 -7.40
C LYS A 110 5.00 -14.85 -6.27
N LEU A 111 4.39 -13.73 -6.64
CA LEU A 111 3.52 -12.95 -5.78
C LEU A 111 2.06 -13.13 -6.24
N VAL A 112 1.17 -13.39 -5.29
CA VAL A 112 -0.28 -13.35 -5.52
C VAL A 112 -0.93 -12.27 -4.68
N TYR A 113 -2.02 -11.68 -5.17
CA TYR A 113 -2.85 -10.74 -4.42
C TYR A 113 -4.31 -10.83 -4.85
N LEU A 114 -5.20 -10.24 -4.07
CA LEU A 114 -6.62 -10.16 -4.40
C LEU A 114 -6.92 -8.77 -4.96
N GLU A 115 -7.65 -8.74 -6.07
CA GLU A 115 -8.08 -7.53 -6.75
C GLU A 115 -9.60 -7.50 -6.88
N CYS A 116 -10.19 -6.31 -6.76
CA CYS A 116 -11.58 -6.07 -7.13
C CYS A 116 -11.75 -4.64 -7.65
N LYS A 117 -12.93 -4.32 -8.20
CA LYS A 117 -13.26 -2.95 -8.58
C LYS A 117 -13.34 -2.07 -7.33
N ALA A 118 -12.69 -0.90 -7.34
CA ALA A 118 -12.79 0.04 -6.23
C ALA A 118 -14.24 0.54 -6.07
N GLY A 119 -14.70 0.67 -4.82
CA GLY A 119 -16.09 0.97 -4.48
C GLY A 119 -17.09 -0.15 -4.84
N GLY A 120 -16.61 -1.33 -5.24
CA GLY A 120 -17.44 -2.49 -5.53
C GLY A 120 -18.00 -3.17 -4.27
N PRO A 121 -18.68 -4.33 -4.41
CA PRO A 121 -19.16 -5.11 -3.28
C PRO A 121 -18.05 -5.40 -2.25
N HIS A 122 -18.25 -5.01 -0.98
CA HIS A 122 -17.22 -5.05 0.07
C HIS A 122 -16.63 -6.47 0.23
N CYS A 123 -15.39 -6.65 -0.23
CA CYS A 123 -14.66 -7.91 -0.15
C CYS A 123 -15.40 -9.11 -0.78
N ARG A 124 -16.34 -8.86 -1.69
CA ARG A 124 -16.99 -9.89 -2.50
C ARG A 124 -16.47 -9.78 -3.94
N THR A 125 -16.64 -10.85 -4.71
CA THR A 125 -16.29 -10.86 -6.15
C THR A 125 -14.84 -10.42 -6.44
N GLN A 126 -13.88 -11.06 -5.76
CA GLN A 126 -12.46 -10.76 -5.93
C GLN A 126 -11.82 -11.69 -6.97
N LYS A 127 -10.84 -11.18 -7.70
CA LYS A 127 -9.97 -11.94 -8.59
C LYS A 127 -8.67 -12.24 -7.85
N LEU A 128 -8.16 -13.45 -8.03
CA LEU A 128 -6.80 -13.80 -7.63
C LEU A 128 -5.86 -13.41 -8.77
N MET A 129 -4.91 -12.54 -8.48
CA MET A 129 -3.94 -12.02 -9.43
C MET A 129 -2.58 -12.66 -9.15
N LEU A 130 -1.79 -12.85 -10.22
CA LEU A 130 -0.43 -13.37 -10.17
C LEU A 130 0.51 -12.35 -10.81
N VAL A 131 1.60 -12.02 -10.13
CA VAL A 131 2.67 -11.16 -10.63
C VAL A 131 4.02 -11.81 -10.36
N CYS A 132 4.90 -11.72 -11.35
CA CYS A 132 6.31 -12.07 -11.21
C CYS A 132 7.08 -10.80 -10.87
N ILE A 133 7.83 -10.82 -9.77
CA ILE A 133 8.73 -9.73 -9.41
C ILE A 133 10.12 -10.11 -9.93
N GLN A 134 10.73 -9.20 -10.69
CA GLN A 134 12.09 -9.33 -11.22
C GLN A 134 13.03 -8.44 -10.43
#